data_AF-W4SCY1-F1
#
_entry.id   AF-W4SCY1-F1
#
_cell.length_a   1.000
_cell.length_b   1.000
_cell.length_c   1.000
_cell.angle_alpha   90.00
_cell.angle_beta   90.00
_cell.angle_gamma   90.00
#
_symmetry.space_group_name_H-M   'P 1'
#
loop_
_entity.id
_entity.type
_entity.pdbx_description
1 polymer ?
#
loop_
_entity_poly.entity_id
_entity_poly.type
_entity_poly.pdbx_seq_one_letter_code
_entity_poly.pdbx_strand_id
1 'polypeptide(L)'
;MSFVSRSVDGDSLRADFDNLIENFRRIRAASGSGAPIEHTKLRAYQKQLENIDQLNNVELAGLIGIVNKYVAINELFKENCSIKVPDQKLLDLLGGQHVLTDENENYNDTFFELAMAIRFAQRSGLESEIDLTSECDVVVVSEGLAIECKYLHSEKKFRADFSDAIKQLDKRLHAAQAKTGIVAVDISSLIDKEKIWQFSQELFESFAKNYELLVDRRSAFAYEISKDGIIQSILSDRNFSGIIARYASHEAEAVFYRNFKRSEIEKLDTEKVAVIFQINHCLCFEYQGKAVPVPFRSANYYINKNLSDESYKEVEVLLHSLAVGI
;
A
#
# COMPACT_ATOMS: atom_id res chain seq x y z
N MET A 1 9.73 3.41 10.60
CA MET A 1 9.04 4.12 9.49
C MET A 1 9.69 3.71 8.17
N SER A 2 8.93 3.18 7.21
CA SER A 2 9.40 2.87 5.85
C SER A 2 8.72 3.78 4.84
N PHE A 3 9.53 4.53 4.09
CA PHE A 3 9.12 5.08 2.80
C PHE A 3 9.65 4.14 1.73
N VAL A 4 8.76 3.74 0.82
CA VAL A 4 9.10 2.83 -0.27
C VAL A 4 8.71 3.56 -1.54
N SER A 5 9.72 4.05 -2.26
CA SER A 5 9.57 4.59 -3.60
C SER A 5 10.26 3.65 -4.57
N ARG A 6 9.51 3.13 -5.54
CA ARG A 6 10.10 2.50 -6.73
C ARG A 6 10.05 3.52 -7.86
N SER A 7 11.21 3.92 -8.38
CA SER A 7 11.25 4.51 -9.72
C SER A 7 10.96 3.36 -10.69
N VAL A 8 9.78 3.35 -11.31
CA VAL A 8 9.47 2.29 -12.26
C VAL A 8 9.88 2.75 -13.65
N ASP A 9 10.77 1.98 -14.27
CA ASP A 9 10.99 2.07 -15.71
C ASP A 9 9.67 1.71 -16.42
N GLY A 10 9.20 2.58 -17.31
CA GLY A 10 7.88 2.46 -17.94
C GLY A 10 7.71 1.13 -18.69
N ASP A 11 8.79 0.62 -19.28
CA ASP A 11 8.78 -0.66 -20.00
C ASP A 11 8.74 -1.86 -19.04
N SER A 12 9.41 -1.77 -17.89
CA SER A 12 9.30 -2.79 -16.84
C SER A 12 7.88 -2.85 -16.26
N LEU A 13 7.26 -1.70 -15.99
CA LEU A 13 5.91 -1.65 -15.42
C LEU A 13 4.87 -2.27 -16.36
N ARG A 14 5.00 -1.99 -17.66
CA ARG A 14 4.14 -2.58 -18.70
C ARG A 14 4.28 -4.10 -18.73
N ALA A 15 5.52 -4.62 -18.75
CA ALA A 15 5.77 -6.05 -18.75
C ALA A 15 5.21 -6.74 -17.49
N ASP A 16 5.37 -6.13 -16.32
CA ASP A 16 4.82 -6.66 -15.07
C ASP A 16 3.29 -6.66 -15.08
N PHE A 17 2.67 -5.62 -15.64
CA PHE A 17 1.21 -5.55 -15.76
C PHE A 17 0.65 -6.54 -16.79
N ASP A 18 1.36 -6.77 -17.89
CA ASP A 18 1.00 -7.80 -18.87
C ASP A 18 1.06 -9.21 -18.26
N ASN A 19 2.09 -9.49 -17.44
CA ASN A 19 2.19 -10.72 -16.69
C ASN A 19 1.01 -10.91 -15.72
N LEU A 20 0.60 -9.83 -15.03
CA LEU A 20 -0.57 -9.86 -14.16
C LEU A 20 -1.85 -10.19 -14.93
N ILE A 21 -2.05 -9.58 -16.10
CA ILE A 21 -3.21 -9.85 -16.96
C ILE A 21 -3.24 -11.32 -17.38
N GLU A 22 -2.10 -11.91 -17.71
CA GLU A 22 -1.99 -13.32 -18.04
C GLU A 22 -2.30 -14.23 -16.83
N ASN A 23 -1.83 -13.87 -15.63
CA ASN A 23 -2.15 -14.58 -14.40
C ASN A 23 -3.66 -14.59 -14.13
N PHE A 24 -4.35 -13.45 -14.25
CA PHE A 24 -5.81 -13.42 -14.14
C PHE A 24 -6.52 -14.18 -15.26
N ARG A 25 -5.99 -14.16 -16.48
CA ARG A 25 -6.54 -14.96 -17.60
C ARG A 25 -6.55 -16.45 -17.25
N ARG A 26 -5.48 -16.96 -16.63
CA ARG A 26 -5.38 -18.37 -16.20
C ARG A 26 -6.37 -18.73 -15.10
N ILE A 27 -6.47 -17.92 -14.04
CA ILE A 27 -7.45 -18.16 -12.96
C ILE A 27 -8.86 -18.22 -13.55
N ARG A 28 -9.20 -17.27 -14.43
CA ARG A 28 -10.54 -17.20 -15.04
C ARG A 28 -10.87 -18.38 -15.93
N ALA A 29 -9.89 -18.85 -16.70
CA ALA A 29 -10.05 -20.04 -17.51
C ALA A 29 -10.31 -21.27 -16.63
N ALA A 30 -9.62 -21.38 -15.49
CA ALA A 30 -9.82 -22.47 -14.53
C ALA A 30 -11.16 -22.38 -13.79
N SER A 31 -11.61 -21.18 -13.43
CA SER A 31 -12.88 -20.96 -12.70
C SER A 31 -14.13 -21.06 -13.59
N GLY A 32 -13.97 -20.94 -14.91
CA GLY A 32 -15.08 -20.92 -15.87
C GLY A 32 -16.00 -19.69 -15.73
N SER A 33 -15.56 -18.61 -15.09
CA SER A 33 -16.42 -17.49 -14.69
C SER A 33 -16.23 -16.18 -15.50
N GLY A 34 -17.38 -15.59 -15.87
CA GLY A 34 -17.53 -14.19 -16.32
C GLY A 34 -17.10 -13.84 -17.76
N ALA A 35 -17.23 -12.55 -18.13
CA ALA A 35 -16.83 -12.01 -19.44
C ALA A 35 -15.30 -11.84 -19.57
N PRO A 36 -14.61 -12.25 -20.66
CA PRO A 36 -13.15 -12.32 -20.79
C PRO A 36 -12.35 -11.15 -20.20
N ILE A 37 -11.07 -11.35 -19.84
CA ILE A 37 -10.22 -10.30 -19.22
C ILE A 37 -10.20 -9.01 -20.07
N GLU A 38 -10.35 -9.16 -21.38
CA GLU A 38 -10.44 -8.10 -22.39
C GLU A 38 -11.63 -7.16 -22.20
N HIS A 39 -12.67 -7.57 -21.47
CA HIS A 39 -13.85 -6.78 -21.13
C HIS A 39 -13.81 -6.18 -19.72
N THR A 40 -12.69 -6.35 -19.00
CA THR A 40 -12.52 -5.81 -17.65
C THR A 40 -11.78 -4.47 -17.66
N LYS A 41 -11.81 -3.77 -16.53
CA LYS A 41 -11.04 -2.52 -16.33
C LYS A 41 -9.52 -2.71 -16.51
N LEU A 42 -8.98 -3.92 -16.29
CA LEU A 42 -7.54 -4.16 -16.47
C LEU A 42 -7.10 -3.99 -17.93
N ARG A 43 -7.94 -4.43 -18.89
CA ARG A 43 -7.65 -4.20 -20.31
C ARG A 43 -7.71 -2.72 -20.66
N ALA A 44 -8.58 -1.95 -20.01
CA ALA A 44 -8.65 -0.50 -20.19
C ALA A 44 -7.38 0.19 -19.67
N TYR A 45 -6.92 -0.15 -18.47
CA TYR A 45 -5.64 0.35 -17.93
C TYR A 45 -4.45 -0.06 -18.82
N GLN A 46 -4.43 -1.29 -19.34
CA GLN A 46 -3.39 -1.77 -20.26
C GLN A 46 -3.32 -0.90 -21.53
N LYS A 47 -4.47 -0.60 -22.14
CA LYS A 47 -4.54 0.29 -23.32
C LYS A 47 -4.10 1.72 -23.00
N GLN A 48 -4.39 2.22 -21.80
CA GLN A 48 -3.90 3.54 -21.38
C GLN A 48 -2.38 3.53 -21.18
N LEU A 49 -1.81 2.47 -20.62
CA LEU A 49 -0.35 2.30 -20.53
C LEU A 49 0.31 2.27 -21.91
N GLU A 50 -0.31 1.63 -22.91
CA GLU A 50 0.17 1.65 -24.31
C GLU A 50 0.22 3.08 -24.90
N ASN A 51 -0.64 3.98 -24.42
CA ASN A 51 -0.77 5.38 -24.89
C ASN A 51 -0.37 6.40 -23.82
N ILE A 52 0.58 6.05 -22.95
CA ILE A 52 0.94 6.83 -21.75
C ILE A 52 1.35 8.28 -22.05
N ASP A 53 1.97 8.52 -23.21
CA ASP A 53 2.45 9.85 -23.64
C ASP A 53 1.30 10.82 -23.99
N GLN A 54 0.07 10.31 -24.11
CA GLN A 54 -1.13 11.12 -24.39
C GLN A 54 -1.86 11.57 -23.12
N LEU A 55 -1.46 11.05 -21.96
CA LEU A 55 -2.11 11.33 -20.68
C LEU A 55 -1.60 12.65 -20.11
N ASN A 56 -2.49 13.41 -19.48
CA ASN A 56 -2.05 14.53 -18.65
C ASN A 56 -1.42 14.02 -17.34
N ASN A 57 -0.75 14.90 -16.60
CA ASN A 57 0.02 14.51 -15.41
C ASN A 57 -0.84 13.89 -14.30
N VAL A 58 -2.10 14.31 -14.16
CA VAL A 58 -3.04 13.76 -13.18
C VAL A 58 -3.48 12.36 -13.60
N GLU A 59 -3.80 12.17 -14.88
CA GLU A 59 -4.15 10.86 -15.44
C GLU A 59 -2.97 9.89 -15.36
N LEU A 60 -1.75 10.37 -15.68
CA LEU A 60 -0.52 9.61 -15.57
C LEU A 60 -0.30 9.13 -14.12
N ALA A 61 -0.40 10.02 -13.15
CA ALA A 61 -0.22 9.68 -11.74
C ALA A 61 -1.26 8.66 -11.25
N GLY A 62 -2.53 8.87 -11.60
CA GLY A 62 -3.61 7.96 -11.26
C GLY A 62 -3.42 6.57 -11.89
N LEU A 63 -3.09 6.52 -13.19
CA LEU A 63 -2.83 5.26 -13.88
C LEU A 63 -1.65 4.52 -13.28
N ILE A 64 -0.51 5.19 -13.08
CA ILE A 64 0.67 4.55 -12.50
C ILE A 64 0.42 4.11 -11.06
N GLY A 65 -0.36 4.86 -10.28
CA GLY A 65 -0.77 4.46 -8.94
C GLY A 65 -1.58 3.16 -8.94
N ILE A 66 -2.59 3.09 -9.80
CA ILE A 66 -3.42 1.89 -9.95
C ILE A 66 -2.60 0.71 -10.46
N VAL A 67 -1.84 0.88 -11.53
CA VAL A 67 -1.06 -0.19 -12.16
C VAL A 67 -0.04 -0.75 -11.17
N ASN A 68 0.67 0.09 -10.41
CA ASN A 68 1.59 -0.39 -9.37
C ASN A 68 0.89 -1.22 -8.30
N LYS A 69 -0.28 -0.77 -7.83
CA LYS A 69 -1.10 -1.50 -6.85
C LYS A 69 -1.50 -2.88 -7.37
N TYR A 70 -1.87 -2.98 -8.65
CA TYR A 70 -2.17 -4.25 -9.31
C TYR A 70 -0.92 -5.12 -9.50
N VAL A 71 0.18 -4.55 -9.98
CA VAL A 71 1.45 -5.28 -10.20
C VAL A 71 1.97 -5.91 -8.91
N ALA A 72 1.77 -5.28 -7.76
CA ALA A 72 2.13 -5.86 -6.46
C ALA A 72 1.49 -7.25 -6.23
N ILE A 73 0.32 -7.52 -6.81
CA ILE A 73 -0.40 -8.79 -6.68
C ILE A 73 0.31 -9.94 -7.43
N ASN A 74 1.24 -9.65 -8.35
CA ASN A 74 2.06 -10.68 -9.00
C ASN A 74 2.83 -11.55 -8.00
N GLU A 75 3.13 -11.04 -6.80
CA GLU A 75 3.74 -11.82 -5.71
C GLU A 75 2.95 -13.08 -5.37
N LEU A 76 1.61 -13.04 -5.49
CA LEU A 76 0.73 -14.17 -5.17
C LEU A 76 0.83 -15.32 -6.19
N PHE A 77 1.35 -15.05 -7.39
CA PHE A 77 1.42 -15.98 -8.50
C PHE A 77 2.79 -16.66 -8.67
N LYS A 78 3.74 -16.36 -7.78
CA LYS A 78 5.07 -16.98 -7.80
C LYS A 78 4.97 -18.46 -7.39
N GLU A 79 5.77 -19.31 -8.00
CA GLU A 79 5.73 -20.77 -7.79
C GLU A 79 5.91 -21.21 -6.32
N ASN A 80 6.68 -20.45 -5.55
CA ASN A 80 6.95 -20.71 -4.12
C ASN A 80 6.17 -19.76 -3.20
N CYS A 81 4.98 -19.32 -3.61
CA CYS A 81 4.13 -18.47 -2.79
C CYS A 81 3.54 -19.27 -1.60
N SER A 82 3.82 -18.82 -0.38
CA SER A 82 3.29 -19.38 0.86
C SER A 82 1.93 -18.81 1.27
N ILE A 83 1.32 -18.00 0.41
CA ILE A 83 0.05 -17.31 0.66
C ILE A 83 -1.08 -18.10 0.00
N LYS A 84 -2.01 -18.62 0.81
CA LYS A 84 -3.22 -19.30 0.34
C LYS A 84 -4.34 -18.29 0.16
N VAL A 85 -4.73 -18.07 -1.09
CA VAL A 85 -5.81 -17.13 -1.47
C VAL A 85 -6.88 -17.87 -2.26
N PRO A 86 -8.18 -17.72 -1.92
CA PRO A 86 -9.25 -18.21 -2.77
C PRO A 86 -9.27 -17.51 -4.13
N ASP A 87 -9.41 -18.26 -5.22
CA ASP A 87 -9.52 -17.68 -6.58
C ASP A 87 -10.59 -16.59 -6.67
N GLN A 88 -11.75 -16.79 -6.03
CA GLN A 88 -12.82 -15.80 -6.03
C GLN A 88 -12.37 -14.44 -5.47
N LYS A 89 -11.55 -14.45 -4.40
CA LYS A 89 -11.01 -13.23 -3.79
C LYS A 89 -10.09 -12.49 -4.77
N LEU A 90 -9.33 -13.20 -5.59
CA LEU A 90 -8.55 -12.61 -6.68
C LEU A 90 -9.47 -12.06 -7.78
N LEU A 91 -10.49 -12.82 -8.17
CA LEU A 91 -11.44 -12.43 -9.22
C LEU A 91 -12.28 -11.19 -8.84
N ASP A 92 -12.55 -10.96 -7.55
CA ASP A 92 -13.26 -9.78 -7.06
C ASP A 92 -12.51 -8.48 -7.40
N LEU A 93 -11.18 -8.53 -7.54
CA LEU A 93 -10.36 -7.40 -7.99
C LEU A 93 -10.70 -6.95 -9.42
N LEU A 94 -11.29 -7.82 -10.25
CA LEU A 94 -11.67 -7.50 -11.62
C LEU A 94 -12.98 -6.71 -11.72
N GLY A 95 -13.79 -6.71 -10.66
CA GLY A 95 -15.06 -5.98 -10.57
C GLY A 95 -14.87 -4.46 -10.42
N GLY A 96 -15.96 -3.71 -10.34
CA GLY A 96 -15.92 -2.25 -10.18
C GLY A 96 -15.70 -1.47 -11.48
N GLN A 97 -15.57 -0.15 -11.37
CA GLN A 97 -15.47 0.75 -12.51
C GLN A 97 -14.01 0.96 -12.96
N HIS A 98 -13.87 1.34 -14.23
CA HIS A 98 -12.60 1.85 -14.78
C HIS A 98 -12.50 3.34 -14.45
N VAL A 99 -11.80 3.66 -13.35
CA VAL A 99 -11.60 5.03 -12.84
C VAL A 99 -10.17 5.18 -12.34
N LEU A 100 -9.56 6.35 -12.54
CA LEU A 100 -8.20 6.64 -12.07
C LEU A 100 -8.14 7.14 -10.62
N THR A 101 -9.32 7.39 -10.04
CA THR A 101 -9.53 7.74 -8.62
C THR A 101 -10.38 6.65 -7.98
N ASP A 102 -9.75 5.61 -7.46
CA ASP A 102 -10.42 4.38 -7.03
C ASP A 102 -10.87 4.37 -5.57
N GLU A 103 -10.74 5.46 -4.82
CA GLU A 103 -10.95 5.52 -3.37
C GLU A 103 -12.29 5.00 -2.86
N ASN A 104 -13.33 5.11 -3.69
CA ASN A 104 -14.70 4.68 -3.36
C ASN A 104 -15.05 3.28 -3.89
N GLU A 105 -14.10 2.62 -4.55
CA GLU A 105 -14.33 1.29 -5.13
C GLU A 105 -14.15 0.20 -4.08
N ASN A 106 -15.11 -0.73 -4.02
CA ASN A 106 -15.14 -1.82 -3.04
C ASN A 106 -14.00 -2.85 -3.22
N TYR A 107 -13.33 -2.88 -4.36
CA TYR A 107 -12.18 -3.76 -4.54
C TYR A 107 -10.98 -3.35 -3.67
N ASN A 108 -11.01 -2.16 -3.07
CA ASN A 108 -9.97 -1.68 -2.18
C ASN A 108 -9.87 -2.47 -0.87
N ASP A 109 -10.99 -2.97 -0.36
CA ASP A 109 -10.99 -3.88 0.79
C ASP A 109 -10.12 -5.10 0.49
N THR A 110 -10.45 -5.80 -0.60
CA THR A 110 -9.71 -6.99 -1.04
C THR A 110 -8.24 -6.69 -1.36
N PHE A 111 -7.95 -5.55 -2.00
CA PHE A 111 -6.56 -5.14 -2.22
C PHE A 111 -5.78 -4.96 -0.94
N PHE A 112 -6.40 -4.33 0.06
CA PHE A 112 -5.74 -4.06 1.33
C PHE A 112 -5.41 -5.36 2.05
N GLU A 113 -6.34 -6.31 2.07
CA GLU A 113 -6.14 -7.65 2.63
C GLU A 113 -4.98 -8.39 1.95
N LEU A 114 -4.98 -8.43 0.62
CA LEU A 114 -3.92 -9.09 -0.16
C LEU A 114 -2.56 -8.41 0.02
N ALA A 115 -2.54 -7.07 0.04
CA ALA A 115 -1.32 -6.32 0.30
C ALA A 115 -0.77 -6.58 1.71
N MET A 116 -1.63 -6.74 2.73
CA MET A 116 -1.20 -7.11 4.07
C MET A 116 -0.63 -8.52 4.10
N ALA A 117 -1.29 -9.48 3.47
CA ALA A 117 -0.78 -10.85 3.35
C ALA A 117 0.61 -10.90 2.72
N ILE A 118 0.81 -10.19 1.60
CA ILE A 118 2.12 -10.08 0.92
C ILE A 118 3.17 -9.52 1.87
N ARG A 119 2.87 -8.46 2.63
CA ARG A 119 3.82 -7.87 3.58
C ARG A 119 4.23 -8.83 4.68
N PHE A 120 3.27 -9.54 5.27
CA PHE A 120 3.56 -10.53 6.32
C PHE A 120 4.36 -11.71 5.78
N ALA A 121 4.05 -12.18 4.56
CA ALA A 121 4.85 -13.21 3.90
C ALA A 121 6.29 -12.73 3.66
N GLN A 122 6.47 -11.55 3.07
CA GLN A 122 7.79 -10.97 2.75
C GLN A 122 8.65 -10.75 4.00
N ARG A 123 8.06 -10.34 5.13
CA ARG A 123 8.75 -10.22 6.42
C ARG A 123 9.46 -11.52 6.80
N SER A 124 8.82 -12.66 6.55
CA SER A 124 9.35 -13.98 6.87
C SER A 124 10.21 -14.60 5.75
N GLY A 125 10.57 -13.83 4.71
CA GLY A 125 11.25 -14.39 3.54
C GLY A 125 10.39 -15.38 2.74
N LEU A 126 9.06 -15.26 2.85
CA LEU A 126 8.05 -16.19 2.31
C LEU A 126 8.04 -17.59 2.98
N GLU A 127 8.71 -17.78 4.12
CA GLU A 127 8.74 -19.08 4.81
C GLU A 127 7.48 -19.35 5.66
N SER A 128 6.79 -18.29 6.11
CA SER A 128 5.56 -18.44 6.89
C SER A 128 4.34 -18.64 6.00
N GLU A 129 3.55 -19.66 6.30
CA GLU A 129 2.25 -19.86 5.67
C GLU A 129 1.28 -18.73 6.08
N ILE A 130 0.72 -18.05 5.08
CA ILE A 130 -0.31 -17.03 5.24
C ILE A 130 -1.63 -17.56 4.67
N ASP A 131 -2.70 -17.50 5.44
CA ASP A 131 -4.01 -18.02 5.04
C ASP A 131 -5.07 -16.91 4.97
N LEU A 132 -5.74 -16.80 3.82
CA LEU A 132 -6.85 -15.88 3.54
C LEU A 132 -8.14 -16.64 3.17
N THR A 133 -8.17 -17.96 3.33
CA THR A 133 -9.32 -18.82 3.00
C THR A 133 -10.40 -18.83 4.08
N SER A 134 -10.07 -18.28 5.25
CA SER A 134 -10.93 -18.25 6.41
C SER A 134 -11.76 -16.95 6.47
N GLU A 135 -12.77 -16.86 7.35
CA GLU A 135 -13.53 -15.63 7.65
C GLU A 135 -12.70 -14.40 8.13
N CYS A 136 -11.40 -14.58 8.37
CA CYS A 136 -10.47 -13.58 8.87
C CYS A 136 -9.62 -13.20 7.67
N ASP A 137 -9.35 -11.91 7.54
CA ASP A 137 -8.77 -11.40 6.32
C ASP A 137 -7.38 -11.95 6.04
N VAL A 138 -6.54 -12.09 7.09
CA VAL A 138 -5.19 -12.66 7.01
C VAL A 138 -4.82 -13.40 8.31
N VAL A 139 -4.31 -14.63 8.19
CA VAL A 139 -3.76 -15.40 9.33
C VAL A 139 -2.31 -15.79 9.06
N VAL A 140 -1.40 -15.43 9.96
CA VAL A 140 0.00 -15.90 9.96
C VAL A 140 0.06 -17.18 10.80
N VAL A 141 0.03 -18.33 10.13
CA VAL A 141 -0.23 -19.64 10.77
C VAL A 141 0.85 -19.99 11.79
N SER A 142 2.12 -19.79 11.44
CA SER A 142 3.29 -20.09 12.30
C SER A 142 3.30 -19.29 13.60
N GLU A 143 2.78 -18.07 13.58
CA GLU A 143 2.77 -17.15 14.72
C GLU A 143 1.46 -17.24 15.52
N GLY A 144 0.42 -17.86 14.97
CA GLY A 144 -0.92 -17.80 15.55
C GLY A 144 -1.42 -16.36 15.63
N LEU A 145 -1.17 -15.57 14.59
CA LEU A 145 -1.54 -14.16 14.53
C LEU A 145 -2.66 -13.96 13.51
N ALA A 146 -3.78 -13.39 13.94
CA ALA A 146 -4.88 -12.96 13.07
C ALA A 146 -4.81 -11.46 12.79
N ILE A 147 -5.11 -11.05 11.57
CA ILE A 147 -5.19 -9.65 11.16
C ILE A 147 -6.54 -9.41 10.49
N GLU A 148 -7.32 -8.48 11.05
CA GLU A 148 -8.55 -7.99 10.42
C GLU A 148 -8.27 -6.65 9.74
N CYS A 149 -8.57 -6.57 8.45
CA CYS A 149 -8.30 -5.42 7.60
C CYS A 149 -9.57 -4.60 7.38
N LYS A 150 -9.49 -3.28 7.48
CA LYS A 150 -10.59 -2.38 7.14
C LYS A 150 -10.10 -1.25 6.25
N TYR A 151 -10.59 -1.17 5.02
CA TYR A 151 -10.38 -0.01 4.16
C TYR A 151 -11.46 1.04 4.48
N LEU A 152 -11.05 2.18 5.04
CA LEU A 152 -11.99 3.15 5.59
C LEU A 152 -12.44 4.18 4.55
N HIS A 153 -13.55 3.92 3.89
CA HIS A 153 -14.15 4.84 2.91
C HIS A 153 -14.67 6.17 3.50
N SER A 154 -14.90 6.25 4.82
CA SER A 154 -15.31 7.51 5.46
C SER A 154 -15.01 7.52 6.95
N GLU A 155 -14.73 8.69 7.52
CA GLU A 155 -14.52 8.86 8.96
C GLU A 155 -15.73 8.43 9.79
N LYS A 156 -16.95 8.63 9.26
CA LYS A 156 -18.20 8.25 9.93
C LYS A 156 -18.28 6.75 10.22
N LYS A 157 -17.63 5.93 9.39
CA LYS A 157 -17.64 4.46 9.54
C LYS A 157 -16.51 3.94 10.43
N PHE A 158 -15.47 4.73 10.71
CA PHE A 158 -14.29 4.31 11.49
C PHE A 158 -14.66 3.50 12.73
N ARG A 159 -15.56 4.03 13.57
CA ARG A 159 -15.95 3.39 14.82
C ARG A 159 -16.70 2.08 14.60
N ALA A 160 -17.58 2.03 13.61
CA ALA A 160 -18.36 0.83 13.30
C ALA A 160 -17.43 -0.26 12.77
N ASP A 161 -16.58 0.07 11.80
CA ASP A 161 -15.64 -0.84 11.14
C ASP A 161 -14.58 -1.35 12.11
N PHE A 162 -14.05 -0.49 12.98
CA PHE A 162 -13.14 -0.90 14.04
C PHE A 162 -13.82 -1.86 15.04
N SER A 163 -15.06 -1.57 15.44
CA SER A 163 -15.80 -2.46 16.34
C SER A 163 -16.13 -3.81 15.71
N ASP A 164 -16.35 -3.83 14.40
CA ASP A 164 -16.56 -5.04 13.63
C ASP A 164 -15.28 -5.88 13.57
N ALA A 165 -14.14 -5.27 13.25
CA ALA A 165 -12.83 -5.91 13.27
C ALA A 165 -12.52 -6.55 14.64
N ILE A 166 -12.77 -5.84 15.74
CA ILE A 166 -12.60 -6.39 17.09
C ILE A 166 -13.48 -7.62 17.31
N LYS A 167 -14.76 -7.59 16.91
CA LYS A 167 -15.66 -8.74 17.05
C LYS A 167 -15.23 -9.93 16.21
N GLN A 168 -14.69 -9.69 15.01
CA GLN A 168 -14.13 -10.75 14.17
C GLN A 168 -12.92 -11.39 14.86
N LEU A 169 -11.99 -10.58 15.39
CA LEU A 169 -10.87 -11.08 16.20
C LEU A 169 -11.33 -11.87 17.42
N ASP A 170 -12.30 -11.37 18.19
CA ASP A 170 -12.83 -12.07 19.37
C ASP A 170 -13.36 -13.46 19.02
N LYS A 171 -14.09 -13.61 17.90
CA LYS A 171 -14.57 -14.93 17.45
C LYS A 171 -13.41 -15.89 17.20
N ARG A 172 -12.31 -15.41 16.62
CA ARG A 172 -11.13 -16.21 16.28
C ARG A 172 -10.33 -16.63 17.49
N LEU A 173 -10.10 -15.70 18.40
CA LEU A 173 -9.38 -15.94 19.65
C LEU A 173 -10.15 -16.93 20.51
N HIS A 174 -11.46 -16.77 20.67
CA HIS A 174 -12.31 -17.72 21.40
C HIS A 174 -12.36 -19.11 20.75
N ALA A 175 -12.28 -19.18 19.42
CA ALA A 175 -12.22 -20.45 18.68
C ALA A 175 -10.81 -21.09 18.67
N ALA A 176 -9.83 -20.49 19.34
CA ALA A 176 -8.42 -20.91 19.36
C ALA A 176 -7.79 -21.05 17.95
N GLN A 177 -8.29 -20.28 16.99
CA GLN A 177 -7.77 -20.24 15.61
C GLN A 177 -6.57 -19.29 15.48
N ALA A 178 -6.40 -18.40 16.44
CA ALA A 178 -5.23 -17.55 16.63
C ALA A 178 -4.98 -17.35 18.13
N LYS A 179 -3.76 -16.94 18.47
CA LYS A 179 -3.32 -16.57 19.83
C LYS A 179 -3.40 -15.07 20.06
N THR A 180 -3.13 -14.27 19.02
CA THR A 180 -3.17 -12.81 19.08
C THR A 180 -3.82 -12.24 17.84
N GLY A 181 -4.28 -10.99 17.95
CA GLY A 181 -5.00 -10.26 16.93
C GLY A 181 -4.47 -8.84 16.73
N ILE A 182 -4.41 -8.41 15.47
CA ILE A 182 -4.11 -7.03 15.08
C ILE A 182 -5.25 -6.51 14.20
N VAL A 183 -5.63 -5.26 14.41
CA VAL A 183 -6.50 -4.55 13.45
C VAL A 183 -5.62 -3.77 12.49
N ALA A 184 -5.77 -3.98 11.19
CA ALA A 184 -5.12 -3.17 10.16
C ALA A 184 -6.17 -2.24 9.54
N VAL A 185 -5.89 -0.95 9.45
CA VAL A 185 -6.77 0.02 8.80
C VAL A 185 -6.04 0.76 7.68
N ASP A 186 -6.70 0.87 6.53
CA ASP A 186 -6.25 1.72 5.44
C ASP A 186 -7.08 3.00 5.45
N ILE A 187 -6.40 4.14 5.59
CA ILE A 187 -7.03 5.46 5.67
C ILE A 187 -6.71 6.32 4.44
N SER A 188 -6.33 5.70 3.33
CA SER A 188 -5.96 6.38 2.09
C SER A 188 -7.08 7.28 1.54
N SER A 189 -8.35 6.90 1.71
CA SER A 189 -9.51 7.71 1.32
C SER A 189 -9.86 8.84 2.31
N LEU A 190 -9.19 8.91 3.46
CA LEU A 190 -9.49 9.90 4.50
C LEU A 190 -8.47 11.04 4.58
N ILE A 191 -7.32 10.87 3.91
CA ILE A 191 -6.26 11.89 3.89
C ILE A 191 -6.50 12.96 2.82
N ASP A 192 -6.02 14.16 3.12
CA ASP A 192 -5.98 15.26 2.17
C ASP A 192 -4.78 15.08 1.22
N LYS A 193 -5.03 14.36 0.11
CA LYS A 193 -4.02 14.05 -0.90
C LYS A 193 -3.47 15.30 -1.59
N GLU A 194 -4.32 16.29 -1.82
CA GLU A 194 -3.95 17.57 -2.43
C GLU A 194 -2.96 18.32 -1.53
N LYS A 195 -3.23 18.39 -0.23
CA LYS A 195 -2.31 18.99 0.75
C LYS A 195 -0.95 18.29 0.78
N ILE A 196 -0.92 16.95 0.69
CA ILE A 196 0.34 16.18 0.63
C ILE A 196 1.08 16.46 -0.67
N TRP A 197 0.37 16.52 -1.80
CA TRP A 197 0.95 16.83 -3.10
C TRP A 197 1.54 18.23 -3.15
N GLN A 198 0.80 19.25 -2.72
CA GLN A 198 1.26 20.65 -2.68
C GLN A 198 2.55 20.79 -1.87
N PHE A 199 2.58 20.26 -0.65
CA PHE A 199 3.79 20.26 0.18
C PHE A 199 4.98 19.57 -0.52
N SER A 200 4.72 18.42 -1.14
CA SER A 200 5.76 17.62 -1.79
C SER A 200 6.33 18.33 -3.02
N GLN A 201 5.47 18.98 -3.81
CA GLN A 201 5.87 19.74 -5.00
C GLN A 201 6.66 21.01 -4.63
N GLU A 202 6.24 21.77 -3.62
CA GLU A 202 6.99 22.93 -3.11
C GLU A 202 8.39 22.53 -2.62
N LEU A 203 8.49 21.41 -1.89
CA LEU A 203 9.76 20.85 -1.46
C LEU A 203 10.63 20.44 -2.66
N PHE A 204 10.03 19.77 -3.64
CA PHE A 204 10.72 19.33 -4.85
C PHE A 204 11.33 20.53 -5.60
N GLU A 205 10.58 21.62 -5.78
CA GLU A 205 11.08 22.84 -6.43
C GLU A 205 12.23 23.49 -5.67
N SER A 206 12.22 23.43 -4.33
CA SER A 206 13.33 23.90 -3.51
C SER A 206 14.59 23.05 -3.73
N PHE A 207 14.44 21.73 -3.78
CA PHE A 207 15.55 20.81 -4.09
C PHE A 207 16.06 21.02 -5.52
N ALA A 208 15.18 21.18 -6.49
CA ALA A 208 15.53 21.41 -7.89
C ALA A 208 16.44 22.63 -8.06
N LYS A 209 16.13 23.76 -7.42
CA LYS A 209 16.98 24.96 -7.43
C LYS A 209 18.39 24.70 -6.89
N ASN A 210 18.51 23.88 -5.84
CA ASN A 210 19.82 23.52 -5.30
C ASN A 210 20.59 22.60 -6.25
N TYR A 211 19.91 21.64 -6.87
CA TYR A 211 20.54 20.70 -7.81
C TYR A 211 20.98 21.40 -9.10
N GLU A 212 20.19 22.34 -9.62
CA GLU A 212 20.59 23.24 -10.72
C GLU A 212 21.90 23.97 -10.38
N LEU A 213 21.98 24.58 -9.20
CA LEU A 213 23.19 25.27 -8.76
C LEU A 213 24.41 24.33 -8.62
N LEU A 214 24.20 23.08 -8.21
CA LEU A 214 25.27 22.08 -8.11
C LEU A 214 25.82 21.69 -9.48
N VAL A 215 24.95 21.61 -10.50
CA VAL A 215 25.33 21.37 -11.89
C VAL A 215 26.08 22.59 -12.45
N ASP A 216 25.51 23.79 -12.32
CA ASP A 216 26.07 25.03 -12.85
C ASP A 216 27.46 25.33 -12.29
N ARG A 217 27.66 25.06 -11.00
CA ARG A 217 28.94 25.29 -10.30
C ARG A 217 29.95 24.17 -10.50
N ARG A 218 29.64 23.14 -11.30
CA ARG A 218 30.49 21.97 -11.52
C ARG A 218 30.94 21.34 -10.19
N SER A 219 30.00 21.20 -9.25
CA SER A 219 30.26 20.55 -7.97
C SER A 219 30.74 19.10 -8.17
N ALA A 220 31.23 18.47 -7.11
CA ALA A 220 31.66 17.06 -7.14
C ALA A 220 30.57 16.10 -7.65
N PHE A 221 29.29 16.47 -7.52
CA PHE A 221 28.14 15.66 -7.92
C PHE A 221 27.56 16.05 -9.28
N ALA A 222 28.09 17.09 -9.94
CA ALA A 222 27.53 17.64 -11.18
C ALA A 222 27.47 16.61 -12.33
N TYR A 223 28.47 15.73 -12.43
CA TYR A 223 28.50 14.68 -13.46
C TYR A 223 27.37 13.66 -13.25
N GLU A 224 27.18 13.20 -12.02
CA GLU A 224 26.14 12.22 -11.67
C GLU A 224 24.75 12.82 -11.90
N ILE A 225 24.53 14.06 -11.44
CA ILE A 225 23.25 14.77 -11.64
C ILE A 225 22.95 14.98 -13.13
N SER A 226 23.96 15.32 -13.93
CA SER A 226 23.78 15.52 -15.38
C SER A 226 23.47 14.21 -16.11
N LYS A 227 24.02 13.09 -15.64
CA LYS A 227 23.80 11.76 -16.21
C LYS A 227 22.40 11.24 -15.88
N ASP A 228 21.98 11.34 -14.63
CA ASP A 228 20.72 10.76 -14.15
C ASP A 228 19.54 11.71 -14.39
N GLY A 229 19.81 13.02 -14.47
CA GLY A 229 18.82 14.09 -14.56
C GLY A 229 18.36 14.57 -13.19
N ILE A 230 18.07 15.87 -13.09
CA ILE A 230 17.73 16.55 -11.84
C ILE A 230 16.58 15.85 -11.09
N ILE A 231 15.50 15.48 -11.78
CA ILE A 231 14.34 14.84 -11.16
C ILE A 231 14.76 13.54 -10.46
N GLN A 232 15.42 12.63 -11.17
CA GLN A 232 15.82 11.33 -10.67
C GLN A 232 16.85 11.45 -9.54
N SER A 233 17.76 12.42 -9.62
CA SER A 233 18.72 12.68 -8.55
C SER A 233 18.05 13.20 -7.27
N ILE A 234 16.97 13.97 -7.37
CA ILE A 234 16.17 14.42 -6.20
C ILE A 234 15.33 13.28 -5.65
N LEU A 235 14.65 12.51 -6.50
CA LEU A 235 13.82 11.38 -6.06
C LEU A 235 14.65 10.29 -5.36
N SER A 236 15.94 10.20 -5.68
CA SER A 236 16.89 9.30 -5.02
C SER A 236 17.53 9.88 -3.75
N ASP A 237 17.29 11.16 -3.44
CA ASP A 237 17.83 11.82 -2.25
C ASP A 237 17.07 11.37 -0.98
N ARG A 238 17.83 10.92 0.02
CA ARG A 238 17.27 10.41 1.29
C ARG A 238 16.67 11.50 2.18
N ASN A 239 17.15 12.72 2.08
CA ASN A 239 16.58 13.86 2.79
C ASN A 239 15.24 14.25 2.16
N PHE A 240 15.19 14.35 0.83
CA PHE A 240 13.96 14.64 0.10
C PHE A 240 12.87 13.61 0.43
N SER A 241 13.13 12.33 0.16
CA SER A 241 12.20 11.24 0.45
C SER A 241 11.85 11.15 1.93
N GLY A 242 12.82 11.35 2.83
CA GLY A 242 12.61 11.31 4.27
C GLY A 242 11.72 12.44 4.82
N ILE A 243 11.76 13.64 4.23
CA ILE A 243 10.90 14.76 4.64
C ILE A 243 9.45 14.48 4.21
N ILE A 244 9.23 14.08 2.96
CA ILE A 244 7.90 13.75 2.43
C ILE A 244 7.26 12.62 3.24
N ALA A 245 8.04 11.57 3.51
CA ALA A 245 7.58 10.43 4.29
C ALA A 245 7.09 10.84 5.69
N ARG A 246 7.85 11.70 6.38
CA ARG A 246 7.47 12.17 7.72
C ARG A 246 6.24 13.05 7.69
N TYR A 247 6.11 13.92 6.68
CA TYR A 247 4.94 14.76 6.53
C TYR A 247 3.68 13.93 6.25
N ALA A 248 3.73 13.02 5.28
CA ALA A 248 2.60 12.14 4.97
C ALA A 248 2.23 11.24 6.16
N SER A 249 3.22 10.77 6.92
CA SER A 249 3.01 10.03 8.18
C SER A 249 2.30 10.88 9.24
N HIS A 250 2.67 12.15 9.38
CA HIS A 250 2.03 13.08 10.30
C HIS A 250 0.54 13.29 9.95
N GLU A 251 0.23 13.48 8.66
CA GLU A 251 -1.17 13.60 8.20
C GLU A 251 -1.97 12.32 8.49
N ALA A 252 -1.37 11.15 8.25
CA ALA A 252 -1.99 9.86 8.57
C ALA A 252 -2.25 9.71 10.08
N GLU A 253 -1.29 10.07 10.93
CA GLU A 253 -1.44 10.05 12.39
C GLU A 253 -2.55 11.01 12.85
N ALA A 254 -2.61 12.22 12.29
CA ALA A 254 -3.63 13.20 12.65
C ALA A 254 -5.05 12.68 12.35
N VAL A 255 -5.25 12.07 11.18
CA VAL A 255 -6.53 11.44 10.80
C VAL A 255 -6.83 10.24 11.71
N PHE A 256 -5.86 9.36 11.94
CA PHE A 256 -6.04 8.19 12.79
C PHE A 256 -6.41 8.58 14.23
N TYR A 257 -5.60 9.40 14.90
CA TYR A 257 -5.80 9.75 16.32
C TYR A 257 -6.99 10.68 16.57
N ARG A 258 -7.49 11.40 15.55
CA ARG A 258 -8.78 12.12 15.66
C ARG A 258 -9.97 11.16 15.82
N ASN A 259 -9.85 9.96 15.23
CA ASN A 259 -10.93 8.97 15.16
C ASN A 259 -10.72 7.81 16.17
N PHE A 260 -9.48 7.44 16.46
CA PHE A 260 -9.10 6.39 17.40
C PHE A 260 -9.08 6.93 18.85
N LYS A 261 -10.25 6.89 19.50
CA LYS A 261 -10.48 7.49 20.82
C LYS A 261 -10.34 6.44 21.92
N ARG A 262 -10.52 6.90 23.16
CA ARG A 262 -10.53 6.05 24.36
C ARG A 262 -11.45 4.83 24.22
N SER A 263 -12.62 4.99 23.60
CA SER A 263 -13.57 3.89 23.36
C SER A 263 -13.06 2.78 22.44
N GLU A 264 -12.09 3.09 21.58
CA GLU A 264 -11.45 2.12 20.69
C GLU A 264 -10.25 1.48 21.38
N ILE A 265 -9.49 2.27 22.16
CA ILE A 265 -8.39 1.78 23.01
C ILE A 265 -8.90 0.74 24.02
N GLU A 266 -10.04 0.99 24.66
CA GLU A 266 -10.65 0.09 25.67
C GLU A 266 -11.12 -1.25 25.09
N LYS A 267 -11.15 -1.43 23.77
CA LYS A 267 -11.46 -2.70 23.09
C LYS A 267 -10.24 -3.57 22.86
N LEU A 268 -9.04 -3.02 23.04
CA LEU A 268 -7.79 -3.76 22.97
C LEU A 268 -7.49 -4.39 24.34
N ASP A 269 -6.87 -5.55 24.32
CA ASP A 269 -6.47 -6.30 25.51
C ASP A 269 -5.16 -7.06 25.26
N THR A 270 -4.86 -8.04 26.10
CA THR A 270 -3.63 -8.83 26.00
C THR A 270 -3.57 -9.73 24.76
N GLU A 271 -4.70 -10.00 24.10
CA GLU A 271 -4.78 -10.82 22.90
C GLU A 271 -4.94 -9.94 21.65
N LYS A 272 -5.63 -8.79 21.75
CA LYS A 272 -5.77 -7.79 20.69
C LYS A 272 -4.71 -6.70 20.86
N VAL A 273 -3.53 -6.95 20.31
CA VAL A 273 -2.27 -6.34 20.77
C VAL A 273 -1.92 -5.01 20.11
N ALA A 274 -2.39 -4.76 18.88
CA ALA A 274 -2.03 -3.55 18.16
C ALA A 274 -3.04 -3.17 17.06
N VAL A 275 -2.89 -1.93 16.58
CA VAL A 275 -3.55 -1.40 15.40
C VAL A 275 -2.49 -0.91 14.43
N ILE A 276 -2.48 -1.43 13.21
CA ILE A 276 -1.68 -0.90 12.10
C ILE A 276 -2.56 0.07 11.33
N PHE A 277 -2.02 1.22 10.92
CA PHE A 277 -2.71 2.11 10.01
C PHE A 277 -1.79 2.59 8.90
N GLN A 278 -2.33 2.69 7.68
CA GLN A 278 -1.53 3.08 6.53
C GLN A 278 -2.24 4.06 5.59
N ILE A 279 -1.43 4.71 4.78
CA ILE A 279 -1.82 5.43 3.58
C ILE A 279 -1.04 4.89 2.39
N ASN A 280 -1.70 4.79 1.25
CA ASN A 280 -1.15 4.40 -0.03
C ASN A 280 -1.61 5.44 -1.07
N HIS A 281 -0.65 6.07 -1.74
CA HIS A 281 -0.93 7.12 -2.70
C HIS A 281 0.20 7.22 -3.73
N CYS A 282 -0.02 7.96 -4.82
CA CYS A 282 0.94 8.18 -5.89
C CYS A 282 1.08 9.67 -6.10
N LEU A 283 2.27 10.20 -5.81
CA LEU A 283 2.59 11.61 -6.05
C LEU A 283 3.04 11.77 -7.50
N CYS A 284 2.88 12.95 -8.07
CA CYS A 284 3.41 13.29 -9.38
C CYS A 284 4.30 14.53 -9.25
N PHE A 285 5.59 14.38 -9.55
CA PHE A 285 6.53 15.49 -9.54
C PHE A 285 6.72 16.02 -10.94
N GLU A 286 6.49 17.31 -11.09
CA GLU A 286 6.59 18.00 -12.37
C GLU A 286 7.80 18.92 -12.39
N TYR A 287 8.59 18.82 -13.45
CA TYR A 287 9.75 19.68 -13.66
C TYR A 287 10.14 19.76 -15.13
N GLN A 288 10.27 20.99 -15.64
CA GLN A 288 10.65 21.28 -17.03
C GLN A 288 9.83 20.48 -18.08
N GLY A 289 8.53 20.33 -17.85
CA GLY A 289 7.62 19.61 -18.77
C GLY A 289 7.72 18.08 -18.69
N LYS A 290 8.49 17.53 -17.75
CA LYS A 290 8.48 16.10 -17.42
C LYS A 290 7.69 15.88 -16.13
N ALA A 291 6.86 14.84 -16.13
CA ALA A 291 6.13 14.38 -14.96
C ALA A 291 6.61 13.00 -14.56
N VAL A 292 6.93 12.81 -13.27
CA VAL A 292 7.37 11.53 -12.74
C VAL A 292 6.43 11.10 -11.61
N PRO A 293 5.60 10.07 -11.84
CA PRO A 293 4.78 9.49 -10.81
C PRO A 293 5.63 8.66 -9.84
N VAL A 294 5.37 8.82 -8.55
CA VAL A 294 6.09 8.18 -7.45
C VAL A 294 5.05 7.57 -6.51
N PRO A 295 4.79 6.25 -6.63
CA PRO A 295 3.99 5.56 -5.65
C PRO A 295 4.71 5.62 -4.29
N PHE A 296 3.95 5.84 -3.24
CA PHE A 296 4.44 5.79 -1.89
C PHE A 296 3.41 5.19 -0.95
N ARG A 297 3.93 4.57 0.11
CA ARG A 297 3.14 4.09 1.23
C ARG A 297 3.76 4.61 2.52
N SER A 298 2.93 5.07 3.44
CA SER A 298 3.33 5.26 4.83
C SER A 298 2.49 4.35 5.72
N ALA A 299 3.14 3.67 6.66
CA ALA A 299 2.50 2.79 7.63
C ALA A 299 3.03 3.11 9.03
N ASN A 300 2.09 3.28 9.95
CA ASN A 300 2.31 3.54 11.36
C ASN A 300 1.46 2.58 12.18
N TYR A 301 1.59 2.66 13.51
CA TYR A 301 0.89 1.75 14.39
C TYR A 301 0.65 2.33 15.78
N TYR A 302 -0.31 1.73 16.47
CA TYR A 302 -0.57 1.89 17.89
C TYR A 302 -0.43 0.52 18.56
N ILE A 303 0.42 0.40 19.59
CA ILE A 303 0.54 -0.81 20.40
C ILE A 303 -0.26 -0.61 21.69
N ASN A 304 -1.03 -1.63 22.08
CA ASN A 304 -1.79 -1.60 23.32
C ASN A 304 -0.85 -1.37 24.52
N LYS A 305 -1.10 -0.30 25.28
CA LYS A 305 -0.26 0.09 26.42
C LYS A 305 -0.45 -0.78 27.66
N ASN A 306 -1.44 -1.67 27.65
CA ASN A 306 -1.72 -2.59 28.75
C ASN A 306 -0.95 -3.93 28.65
N LEU A 307 -0.14 -4.11 27.61
CA LEU A 307 0.75 -5.27 27.48
C LEU A 307 1.88 -5.22 28.51
N SER A 308 2.47 -6.37 28.82
CA SER A 308 3.74 -6.43 29.54
C SER A 308 4.86 -5.79 28.70
N ASP A 309 5.93 -5.32 29.33
CA ASP A 309 7.07 -4.73 28.62
C ASP A 309 7.68 -5.68 27.58
N GLU A 310 7.72 -6.98 27.90
CA GLU A 310 8.20 -8.04 27.00
C GLU A 310 7.29 -8.18 25.78
N SER A 311 5.98 -8.38 25.97
CA SER A 311 5.03 -8.51 24.86
C SER A 311 4.92 -7.22 24.04
N TYR A 312 5.01 -6.05 24.68
CA TYR A 312 5.08 -4.77 23.97
C TYR A 312 6.28 -4.73 23.03
N LYS A 313 7.46 -5.17 23.52
CA LYS A 313 8.68 -5.15 22.72
C LYS A 313 8.63 -6.15 21.56
N GLU A 314 8.07 -7.34 21.78
CA GLU A 314 7.85 -8.33 20.72
C GLU A 314 6.95 -7.78 19.61
N VAL A 315 5.83 -7.15 19.99
CA VAL A 315 4.91 -6.51 19.04
C VAL A 315 5.59 -5.34 18.32
N GLU A 316 6.40 -4.55 19.01
CA GLU A 316 7.15 -3.46 18.38
C GLU A 316 8.15 -3.98 17.33
N VAL A 317 8.89 -5.05 17.64
CA VAL A 317 9.82 -5.68 16.69
C VAL A 317 9.07 -6.25 15.48
N LEU A 318 7.95 -6.93 15.72
CA LEU A 318 7.02 -7.43 14.69
C LEU A 318 6.62 -6.29 13.75
N LEU A 319 6.06 -5.21 14.28
CA LEU A 319 5.54 -4.10 13.48
C LEU A 319 6.64 -3.34 12.72
N HIS A 320 7.81 -3.15 13.35
CA HIS A 320 8.97 -2.57 12.67
C HIS A 320 9.46 -3.41 11.50
N SER A 321 9.39 -4.74 11.60
CA SER A 321 9.81 -5.63 10.50
C SER A 321 8.84 -5.65 9.31
N LEU A 322 7.62 -5.11 9.45
CA LEU A 322 6.66 -4.93 8.34
C LEU A 322 7.00 -3.73 7.46
N ALA A 323 8.09 -3.02 7.74
CA ALA A 323 8.66 -1.92 6.98
C ALA A 323 9.32 -2.38 5.65
N VAL A 324 8.80 -3.43 5.02
CA VAL A 324 9.28 -4.01 3.76
C VAL A 324 8.59 -3.39 2.57
N GLY A 325 9.36 -3.10 1.51
CA GLY A 325 8.86 -2.44 0.31
C GLY A 325 7.97 -3.32 -0.55
N ILE A 326 6.73 -2.88 -0.76
CA ILE A 326 5.99 -3.19 -1.99
C ILE A 326 6.25 -1.99 -2.88
#